data_AF-U6FBM2-F1
#
_entry.id   AF-U6FBM2-F1
#
_cell.length_a   1.000
_cell.length_b   1.000
_cell.length_c   1.000
_cell.angle_alpha   90.00
_cell.angle_beta   90.00
_cell.angle_gamma   90.00
#
_symmetry.space_group_name_H-M   'P 1'
#
loop_
_entity.id
_entity.type
_entity.pdbx_description
1 polymer ?
#
loop_
_entity_poly.entity_id
_entity_poly.type
_entity_poly.pdbx_seq_one_letter_code
_entity_poly.pdbx_strand_id
1 'polypeptide(L)'
;MLIWQAELGIESQRRFCRFFVGLSHFRFNRRVRQLLPLIYLIRHTLNQEVDLSGKILIIDSFPVPVCQPVRNYRVKIFHDIADIGYKATKKVYYYGFKVHAIVSDDGYLLDYVVTKASVHDAKETVELMNNTHPTNHYLLDDEGYLGKDLAAKLKHMGYMLWTPYRKNMQGAKKHNNHQLMAVRRTIESDFA
;
A
#
# COMPACT_ATOMS: atom_id res chain seq x y z
N MET A 1 9.25 -12.49 10.25
CA MET A 1 9.04 -13.67 9.36
C MET A 1 8.88 -13.27 7.91
N LEU A 2 7.97 -12.35 7.56
CA LEU A 2 7.81 -11.87 6.18
C LEU A 2 9.04 -11.09 5.67
N ILE A 3 9.67 -10.28 6.51
CA ILE A 3 10.91 -9.57 6.18
C ILE A 3 12.04 -10.56 5.89
N TRP A 4 12.27 -11.53 6.78
CA TRP A 4 13.27 -12.58 6.55
C TRP A 4 12.98 -13.42 5.29
N GLN A 5 11.72 -13.73 5.01
CA GLN A 5 11.33 -14.42 3.79
C GLN A 5 11.64 -13.59 2.53
N ALA A 6 11.38 -12.28 2.57
CA ALA A 6 11.67 -11.34 1.50
C ALA A 6 13.17 -11.15 1.29
N GLU A 7 13.95 -11.02 2.38
CA GLU A 7 15.43 -10.94 2.34
C GLU A 7 16.05 -12.18 1.68
N LEU A 8 15.43 -13.35 1.83
CA LEU A 8 15.85 -14.60 1.18
C LEU A 8 15.35 -14.73 -0.27
N GLY A 9 14.55 -13.79 -0.77
CA GLY A 9 13.94 -13.85 -2.10
C GLY A 9 12.97 -15.03 -2.28
N ILE A 10 12.35 -15.50 -1.19
CA ILE A 10 11.45 -16.67 -1.24
C ILE A 10 10.00 -16.21 -1.33
N GLU A 11 9.42 -16.23 -2.52
CA GLU A 11 8.01 -15.84 -2.68
C GLU A 11 7.02 -16.89 -2.15
N SER A 12 7.42 -18.17 -2.14
CA SER A 12 6.53 -19.27 -1.76
C SER A 12 6.57 -19.54 -0.25
N GLN A 13 5.45 -19.31 0.44
CA GLN A 13 5.25 -19.72 1.84
C GLN A 13 5.56 -21.21 2.07
N ARG A 14 5.22 -22.07 1.09
CA ARG A 14 5.52 -23.50 1.17
C ARG A 14 7.02 -23.78 1.17
N ARG A 15 7.80 -23.02 0.40
CA ARG A 15 9.26 -23.13 0.35
C ARG A 15 9.88 -22.53 1.61
N PHE A 16 9.38 -21.38 2.06
CA PHE A 16 9.85 -20.71 3.28
C PHE A 16 9.60 -21.55 4.54
N CYS A 17 8.45 -22.23 4.62
CA CYS A 17 8.13 -23.16 5.72
C CYS A 17 9.19 -24.26 5.91
N ARG A 18 9.99 -24.61 4.89
CA ARG A 18 11.03 -25.64 4.99
C ARG A 18 12.18 -25.26 5.93
N PHE A 19 12.36 -23.97 6.21
CA PHE A 19 13.35 -23.50 7.21
C PHE A 19 12.93 -23.80 8.65
N PHE A 20 11.66 -24.14 8.88
CA PHE A 20 11.12 -24.42 10.21
C PHE A 20 10.92 -25.92 10.41
N VAL A 21 11.99 -26.60 10.82
CA VAL A 21 11.99 -28.05 11.08
C VAL A 21 10.89 -28.41 12.10
N GLY A 22 10.13 -29.47 11.81
CA GLY A 22 9.04 -29.95 12.68
C GLY A 22 7.69 -29.22 12.50
N LEU A 23 7.60 -28.24 11.60
CA LEU A 23 6.33 -27.61 11.24
C LEU A 23 5.84 -28.07 9.86
N SER A 24 4.63 -28.64 9.82
CA SER A 24 3.91 -28.77 8.55
C SER A 24 3.46 -27.40 8.05
N HIS A 25 3.28 -27.24 6.74
CA HIS A 25 2.80 -26.00 6.12
C HIS A 25 1.53 -25.45 6.79
N PHE A 26 0.59 -26.33 7.16
CA PHE A 26 -0.63 -25.94 7.87
C PHE A 26 -0.32 -25.38 9.27
N ARG A 27 0.51 -26.07 10.06
CA ARG A 27 0.88 -25.63 11.42
C ARG A 27 1.67 -24.32 11.38
N PHE A 28 2.58 -24.19 10.42
CA PHE A 28 3.32 -22.96 10.16
C PHE A 28 2.36 -21.80 9.87
N ASN A 29 1.47 -21.92 8.87
CA ASN A 29 0.51 -20.86 8.54
C ASN A 29 -0.41 -20.51 9.71
N ARG A 30 -0.82 -21.50 10.51
CA ARG A 30 -1.63 -21.25 11.72
C ARG A 30 -0.86 -20.42 12.74
N ARG A 31 0.42 -20.74 12.99
CA ARG A 31 1.29 -19.97 13.90
C ARG A 31 1.55 -18.56 13.37
N VAL A 32 1.83 -18.39 12.07
CA VAL A 32 1.98 -17.08 11.44
C VAL A 32 0.75 -16.20 11.71
N ARG A 33 -0.47 -16.74 11.52
CA ARG A 33 -1.71 -16.01 11.79
C ARG A 33 -1.87 -15.65 13.26
N GLN A 34 -1.48 -16.53 14.17
CA GLN A 34 -1.51 -16.26 15.62
C GLN A 34 -0.53 -15.15 16.03
N LEU A 35 0.51 -14.88 15.23
CA LEU A 35 1.45 -13.80 15.47
C LEU A 35 0.98 -12.43 14.93
N LEU A 36 -0.14 -12.36 14.20
CA LEU A 36 -0.64 -11.09 13.67
C LEU A 36 -0.82 -10.03 14.76
N PRO A 37 -1.46 -10.30 15.92
CA PRO A 37 -1.59 -9.31 16.98
C PRO A 37 -0.24 -8.79 17.49
N LEU A 38 0.78 -9.66 17.55
CA LEU A 38 2.13 -9.26 17.95
C LEU A 38 2.80 -8.39 16.88
N ILE A 39 2.62 -8.70 15.60
CA ILE A 39 3.12 -7.86 14.49
C ILE A 39 2.47 -6.48 14.54
N TYR A 40 1.16 -6.41 14.79
CA TYR A 40 0.45 -5.15 14.98
C TYR A 40 0.99 -4.37 16.19
N LEU A 41 1.24 -5.04 17.31
CA LEU A 41 1.79 -4.41 18.51
C LEU A 41 3.20 -3.86 18.25
N ILE A 42 4.09 -4.65 17.64
CA ILE A 42 5.45 -4.21 17.29
C ILE A 42 5.39 -2.98 16.40
N ARG A 43 4.57 -3.00 15.33
CA ARG A 43 4.40 -1.85 14.45
C ARG A 43 3.89 -0.63 15.22
N HIS A 44 2.87 -0.82 16.06
CA HIS A 44 2.31 0.27 16.86
C HIS A 44 3.35 0.91 17.78
N THR A 45 4.17 0.10 18.46
CA THR A 45 5.27 0.60 19.31
C THR A 45 6.33 1.32 18.48
N LEU A 46 6.75 0.76 17.34
CA LEU A 46 7.70 1.42 16.45
C LEU A 46 7.16 2.76 15.92
N ASN A 47 5.86 2.85 15.63
CA ASN A 47 5.23 4.08 15.19
C ASN A 47 5.22 5.17 16.29
N GLN A 48 5.34 4.80 17.57
CA GLN A 48 5.47 5.77 18.67
C GLN A 48 6.89 6.31 18.85
N GLU A 49 7.90 5.55 18.41
CA GLU A 49 9.32 5.87 18.58
C GLU A 49 9.95 6.47 17.33
N VAL A 50 9.34 6.27 16.16
CA VAL A 50 9.87 6.77 14.88
C VAL A 50 9.81 8.29 14.81
N ASP A 51 10.96 8.92 14.54
CA ASP A 51 11.01 10.35 14.22
C ASP A 51 10.73 10.55 12.74
N LEU A 52 9.53 11.04 12.44
CA LEU A 52 9.15 11.40 11.08
C LEU A 52 9.40 12.88 10.79
N SER A 53 9.94 13.67 11.71
CA SER A 53 10.10 15.13 11.53
C SER A 53 10.82 15.48 10.22
N GLY A 54 10.19 16.33 9.42
CA GLY A 54 10.72 16.76 8.12
C GLY A 54 10.61 15.74 6.98
N LYS A 55 10.14 14.51 7.24
CA LYS A 55 9.90 13.49 6.22
C LYS A 55 8.66 13.78 5.39
N ILE A 56 8.67 13.34 4.15
CA ILE A 56 7.47 13.32 3.31
C ILE A 56 6.80 11.96 3.44
N LEU A 57 5.48 11.94 3.56
CA LEU A 57 4.73 10.69 3.49
C LEU A 57 4.20 10.48 2.08
N ILE A 58 4.32 9.26 1.60
CA ILE A 58 3.87 8.81 0.29
C ILE A 58 2.74 7.82 0.53
N ILE A 59 1.63 8.07 -0.15
CA ILE A 59 0.48 7.19 -0.16
C ILE A 59 0.41 6.58 -1.55
N ASP A 60 0.33 5.25 -1.60
CA ASP A 60 0.15 4.54 -2.85
C ASP A 60 -0.60 3.24 -2.61
N SER A 61 -1.12 2.65 -3.69
CA SER A 61 -1.78 1.37 -3.65
C SER A 61 -1.31 0.42 -4.73
N PHE A 62 -1.27 -0.87 -4.40
CA PHE A 62 -0.89 -1.91 -5.34
C PHE A 62 -1.85 -3.10 -5.29
N PRO A 63 -2.06 -3.76 -6.45
CA PRO A 63 -2.94 -4.91 -6.53
C PRO A 63 -2.25 -6.17 -6.00
N VAL A 64 -3.03 -6.98 -5.30
CA VAL A 64 -2.65 -8.33 -4.86
C VAL A 64 -3.56 -9.34 -5.59
N PRO A 65 -3.22 -9.71 -6.85
CA PRO A 65 -3.99 -10.66 -7.62
C PRO A 65 -3.86 -12.05 -7.01
N VAL A 66 -4.99 -12.73 -6.79
CA VAL A 66 -5.00 -14.10 -6.25
C VAL A 66 -5.06 -15.17 -7.35
N CYS A 67 -5.33 -14.76 -8.58
CA CYS A 67 -5.28 -15.62 -9.76
C CYS A 67 -4.83 -14.86 -11.01
N GLN A 68 -4.49 -15.63 -12.05
CA GLN A 68 -4.22 -15.07 -13.38
C GLN A 68 -5.49 -14.41 -13.96
N PRO A 69 -5.39 -13.31 -14.72
CA PRO A 69 -6.55 -12.57 -15.24
C PRO A 69 -7.57 -13.43 -16.00
N VAL A 70 -7.11 -14.42 -16.76
CA VAL A 70 -7.97 -15.38 -17.49
C VAL A 70 -8.90 -16.20 -16.58
N ARG A 71 -8.60 -16.26 -15.27
CA ARG A 71 -9.37 -17.00 -14.26
C ARG A 71 -10.24 -16.10 -13.38
N ASN A 72 -10.27 -14.79 -13.58
CA ASN A 72 -10.98 -13.84 -12.71
C ASN A 72 -12.44 -14.26 -12.43
N TYR A 73 -13.16 -14.74 -13.44
CA TYR A 73 -14.57 -15.16 -13.33
C TYR A 73 -14.77 -16.62 -12.93
N ARG A 74 -13.70 -17.41 -12.80
CA ARG A 74 -13.75 -18.86 -12.50
C ARG A 74 -13.24 -19.21 -11.10
N VAL A 75 -12.66 -18.24 -10.42
CA VAL A 75 -12.09 -18.39 -9.08
C VAL A 75 -13.20 -18.60 -8.05
N LYS A 76 -12.98 -19.53 -7.11
CA LYS A 76 -13.94 -19.85 -6.03
C LYS A 76 -13.38 -19.51 -4.64
N ILE A 77 -12.08 -19.23 -4.55
CA ILE A 77 -11.42 -18.86 -3.30
C ILE A 77 -11.66 -17.38 -3.01
N PHE A 78 -11.84 -17.02 -1.74
CA PHE A 78 -12.04 -15.65 -1.27
C PHE A 78 -13.32 -14.94 -1.76
N HIS A 79 -14.34 -15.68 -2.20
CA HIS A 79 -15.55 -15.15 -2.84
C HIS A 79 -16.23 -13.97 -2.10
N ASP A 80 -16.28 -14.01 -0.76
CA ASP A 80 -16.99 -13.00 0.03
C ASP A 80 -16.11 -11.76 0.37
N ILE A 81 -14.80 -11.91 0.28
CA ILE A 81 -13.82 -10.93 0.77
C ILE A 81 -12.93 -10.33 -0.31
N ALA A 82 -12.84 -10.94 -1.50
CA ALA A 82 -12.12 -10.44 -2.66
C ALA A 82 -13.09 -10.23 -3.84
N ASP A 83 -12.74 -9.31 -4.73
CA ASP A 83 -13.53 -9.02 -5.93
C ASP A 83 -12.63 -8.64 -7.12
N ILE A 84 -13.25 -8.13 -8.20
CA ILE A 84 -12.54 -7.73 -9.41
C ILE A 84 -12.31 -6.22 -9.36
N GLY A 85 -11.04 -5.82 -9.44
CA GLY A 85 -10.61 -4.44 -9.62
C GLY A 85 -9.95 -4.22 -10.97
N TYR A 86 -9.70 -2.95 -11.31
CA TYR A 86 -9.01 -2.54 -12.54
C TYR A 86 -7.70 -1.84 -12.21
N LYS A 87 -6.57 -2.33 -12.74
CA LYS A 87 -5.27 -1.63 -12.67
C LYS A 87 -5.12 -0.77 -13.92
N ALA A 88 -5.32 0.54 -13.80
CA ALA A 88 -5.27 1.48 -14.92
C ALA A 88 -3.91 1.45 -15.65
N THR A 89 -2.81 1.43 -14.91
CA THR A 89 -1.44 1.44 -15.45
C THR A 89 -1.16 0.26 -16.38
N LYS A 90 -1.63 -0.95 -16.02
CA LYS A 90 -1.46 -2.17 -16.84
C LYS A 90 -2.68 -2.48 -17.71
N LYS A 91 -3.72 -1.62 -17.68
CA LYS A 91 -5.01 -1.78 -18.37
C LYS A 91 -5.65 -3.16 -18.21
N VAL A 92 -5.55 -3.75 -17.01
CA VAL A 92 -5.96 -5.13 -16.77
C VAL A 92 -6.91 -5.23 -15.58
N TYR A 93 -7.92 -6.10 -15.71
CA TYR A 93 -8.75 -6.51 -14.59
C TYR A 93 -8.08 -7.65 -13.83
N TYR A 94 -8.19 -7.64 -12.50
CA TYR A 94 -7.66 -8.69 -11.67
C TYR A 94 -8.66 -9.03 -10.56
N TYR A 95 -8.78 -10.31 -10.26
CA TYR A 95 -9.49 -10.77 -9.06
C TYR A 95 -8.51 -10.85 -7.89
N GLY A 96 -8.86 -10.24 -6.76
CA GLY A 96 -8.05 -10.28 -5.54
C GLY A 96 -8.31 -9.11 -4.60
N PHE A 97 -7.23 -8.60 -4.04
CA PHE A 97 -7.23 -7.51 -3.06
C PHE A 97 -6.42 -6.34 -3.56
N LYS A 98 -6.57 -5.20 -2.91
CA LYS A 98 -5.70 -4.04 -3.07
C LYS A 98 -5.09 -3.69 -1.72
N VAL A 99 -3.80 -3.34 -1.71
CA VAL A 99 -3.13 -2.84 -0.51
C VAL A 99 -2.91 -1.36 -0.70
N HIS A 100 -3.34 -0.55 0.27
CA HIS A 100 -3.01 0.87 0.35
C HIS A 100 -2.04 1.06 1.50
N ALA A 101 -0.97 1.83 1.31
CA ALA A 101 0.08 2.01 2.30
C ALA A 101 0.47 3.48 2.43
N ILE A 102 0.80 3.90 3.66
CA ILE A 102 1.52 5.14 3.95
C ILE A 102 2.96 4.76 4.26
N VAL A 103 3.89 5.33 3.51
CA VAL A 103 5.32 5.10 3.66
C VAL A 103 6.03 6.45 3.73
N SER A 104 7.06 6.60 4.55
CA SER A 104 7.94 7.78 4.48
C SER A 104 8.84 7.74 3.25
N ASP A 105 9.40 8.89 2.89
CA ASP A 105 10.37 9.04 1.80
C ASP A 105 11.70 8.28 1.98
N ASP A 106 11.98 7.75 3.17
CA ASP A 106 13.09 6.83 3.45
C ASP A 106 12.66 5.36 3.57
N GLY A 107 11.40 5.04 3.26
CA GLY A 107 10.91 3.66 3.14
C GLY A 107 10.29 3.07 4.41
N TYR A 108 10.08 3.86 5.47
CA TYR A 108 9.40 3.39 6.68
C TYR A 108 7.89 3.22 6.42
N LEU A 109 7.39 1.99 6.55
CA LEU A 109 5.97 1.67 6.42
C LEU A 109 5.21 2.06 7.69
N LEU A 110 4.47 3.16 7.63
CA LEU A 110 3.73 3.71 8.77
C LEU A 110 2.43 2.94 9.02
N ASP A 111 1.58 2.82 7.99
CA ASP A 111 0.34 2.04 8.06
C ASP A 111 -0.02 1.46 6.69
N TYR A 112 -0.89 0.45 6.69
CA TYR A 112 -1.44 -0.14 5.49
C TYR A 112 -2.82 -0.74 5.77
N VAL A 113 -3.64 -0.82 4.73
CA VAL A 113 -4.91 -1.53 4.74
C VAL A 113 -5.02 -2.44 3.53
N VAL A 114 -5.64 -3.60 3.73
CA VAL A 114 -5.97 -4.54 2.65
C VAL A 114 -7.46 -4.46 2.40
N THR A 115 -7.83 -4.13 1.17
CA THR A 115 -9.21 -3.91 0.74
C THR A 115 -9.57 -4.82 -0.42
N LYS A 116 -10.86 -4.86 -0.76
CA LYS A 116 -11.32 -5.44 -2.02
C LYS A 116 -10.68 -4.71 -3.20
N ALA A 117 -10.40 -5.42 -4.29
CA ALA A 117 -9.72 -4.89 -5.47
C ALA A 117 -10.45 -3.69 -6.11
N SER A 118 -11.78 -3.66 -6.03
CA SER A 118 -12.63 -2.60 -6.58
C SER A 118 -12.60 -1.29 -5.80
N VAL A 119 -12.09 -1.28 -4.57
CA VAL A 119 -12.16 -0.13 -3.68
C VAL A 119 -11.33 1.03 -4.23
N HIS A 120 -11.91 2.23 -4.16
CA HIS A 120 -11.27 3.45 -4.64
C HIS A 120 -10.23 3.96 -3.65
N ASP A 121 -8.99 3.98 -4.12
CA ASP A 121 -7.83 4.74 -3.68
C ASP A 121 -8.16 5.97 -2.81
N ALA A 122 -8.84 6.99 -3.38
CA ALA A 122 -9.16 8.22 -2.64
C ALA A 122 -10.02 8.02 -1.38
N LYS A 123 -10.91 7.02 -1.37
CA LYS A 123 -11.73 6.71 -0.19
C LYS A 123 -10.85 6.16 0.93
N GLU A 124 -10.00 5.19 0.59
CA GLU A 124 -9.17 4.49 1.56
C GLU A 124 -8.04 5.36 2.09
N THR A 125 -7.50 6.29 1.29
CA THR A 125 -6.55 7.28 1.79
C THR A 125 -7.15 8.10 2.94
N VAL A 126 -8.41 8.53 2.83
CA VAL A 126 -9.05 9.29 3.94
C VAL A 126 -9.20 8.41 5.18
N GLU A 127 -9.60 7.15 5.03
CA GLU A 127 -9.73 6.22 6.14
C GLU A 127 -8.37 5.91 6.80
N LEU A 128 -7.32 5.68 6.01
CA LEU A 128 -5.96 5.44 6.51
C LEU A 128 -5.44 6.63 7.31
N MET A 129 -5.63 7.84 6.78
CA MET A 129 -5.19 9.07 7.43
C MET A 129 -5.95 9.35 8.72
N ASN A 130 -7.26 9.05 8.76
CA ASN A 130 -8.06 9.14 9.99
C ASN A 130 -7.65 8.12 11.05
N ASN A 131 -7.15 6.95 10.66
CA ASN A 131 -6.73 5.94 11.63
C ASN A 131 -5.29 6.17 12.12
N THR A 132 -4.42 6.61 11.22
CA THR A 132 -2.98 6.75 11.48
C THR A 132 -2.65 8.06 12.20
N HIS A 133 -3.35 9.15 11.86
CA HIS A 133 -3.05 10.51 12.33
C HIS A 133 -1.55 10.86 12.32
N PRO A 134 -0.85 10.72 11.18
CA PRO A 134 0.57 11.04 11.12
C PRO A 134 0.84 12.48 11.53
N THR A 135 1.95 12.68 12.24
CA THR A 135 2.48 14.00 12.62
C THR A 135 2.92 14.81 11.42
N ASN A 136 3.26 14.16 10.31
CA ASN A 136 3.75 14.80 9.12
C ASN A 136 2.60 15.25 8.22
N HIS A 137 2.66 16.53 7.84
CA HIS A 137 1.58 17.17 7.12
C HIS A 137 1.71 17.08 5.60
N TYR A 138 2.87 16.70 5.06
CA TYR A 138 3.11 16.67 3.62
C TYR A 138 2.92 15.26 3.04
N LEU A 139 1.96 15.14 2.12
CA LEU A 139 1.60 13.89 1.46
C LEU A 139 1.92 13.95 -0.03
N LEU A 140 2.54 12.90 -0.56
CA LEU A 140 2.72 12.64 -1.99
C LEU A 140 1.82 11.49 -2.41
N ASP A 141 1.21 11.64 -3.59
CA ASP A 141 0.30 10.62 -4.11
C ASP A 141 0.34 10.55 -5.65
N ASP A 142 -0.31 9.53 -6.22
CA ASP A 142 -0.38 9.34 -7.66
C ASP A 142 -1.40 10.26 -8.36
N GLU A 143 -1.30 10.38 -9.68
CA GLU A 143 -2.27 11.09 -10.52
C GLU A 143 -3.69 10.55 -10.34
N GLY A 144 -3.85 9.28 -9.93
CA GLY A 144 -5.12 8.66 -9.56
C GLY A 144 -5.87 9.42 -8.45
N TYR A 145 -5.16 10.25 -7.69
CA TYR A 145 -5.67 10.99 -6.53
C TYR A 145 -5.85 12.49 -6.80
N LEU A 146 -5.80 12.94 -8.06
CA LEU A 146 -6.04 14.32 -8.51
C LEU A 146 -7.47 14.87 -8.20
N GLY A 147 -8.28 14.17 -7.41
CA GLY A 147 -9.64 14.58 -7.03
C GLY A 147 -9.62 15.80 -6.10
N LYS A 148 -10.27 16.90 -6.52
CA LYS A 148 -10.41 18.12 -5.71
C LYS A 148 -11.00 17.85 -4.32
N ASP A 149 -11.93 16.90 -4.23
CA ASP A 149 -12.59 16.53 -2.98
C ASP A 149 -11.64 15.86 -1.98
N LEU A 150 -10.71 15.04 -2.47
CA LEU A 150 -9.73 14.38 -1.62
C LEU A 150 -8.75 15.41 -1.03
N ALA A 151 -8.20 16.27 -1.88
CA ALA A 151 -7.30 17.32 -1.45
C ALA A 151 -7.97 18.24 -0.41
N ALA A 152 -9.25 18.58 -0.60
CA ALA A 152 -10.02 19.37 0.36
C ALA A 152 -10.19 18.63 1.71
N LYS A 153 -10.58 17.35 1.68
CA LYS A 153 -10.73 16.53 2.91
C LYS A 153 -9.42 16.43 3.68
N LEU A 154 -8.33 16.10 3.01
CA LEU A 154 -7.00 16.00 3.63
C LEU A 154 -6.55 17.36 4.20
N LYS A 155 -6.82 18.46 3.49
CA LYS A 155 -6.54 19.81 3.98
C LYS A 155 -7.35 20.15 5.24
N HIS A 156 -8.61 19.74 5.32
CA HIS A 156 -9.42 19.91 6.54
C HIS A 156 -8.87 19.11 7.72
N MET A 157 -8.21 17.98 7.47
CA MET A 157 -7.49 17.18 8.46
C MET A 157 -6.09 17.73 8.80
N GLY A 158 -5.66 18.82 8.16
CA GLY A 158 -4.34 19.44 8.38
C GLY A 158 -3.23 18.89 7.47
N TYR A 159 -3.55 18.13 6.43
CA TYR A 159 -2.58 17.56 5.49
C TYR A 159 -2.55 18.32 4.16
N MET A 160 -1.35 18.52 3.62
CA MET A 160 -1.11 19.07 2.29
C MET A 160 -0.82 17.94 1.32
N LEU A 161 -1.78 17.66 0.44
CA LEU A 161 -1.62 16.71 -0.66
C LEU A 161 -0.93 17.36 -1.84
N TRP A 162 0.18 16.77 -2.28
CA TRP A 162 0.81 17.05 -3.55
C TRP A 162 0.68 15.85 -4.49
N THR A 163 0.12 16.11 -5.67
CA THR A 163 0.01 15.15 -6.77
C THR A 163 0.60 15.81 -8.02
N PRO A 164 1.36 15.10 -8.86
CA PRO A 164 1.83 15.67 -10.11
C PRO A 164 0.65 15.95 -11.04
N TYR A 165 0.79 17.00 -11.84
CA TYR A 165 -0.15 17.32 -12.90
C TYR A 165 0.15 16.46 -14.11
N ARG A 166 -0.92 15.99 -14.76
CA ARG A 166 -0.84 15.34 -16.07
C ARG A 166 -0.13 16.27 -17.05
N LYS A 167 0.68 15.71 -17.96
CA LYS A 167 1.50 16.48 -18.92
C LYS A 167 0.71 17.50 -19.75
N ASN A 168 -0.57 17.22 -20.00
CA ASN A 168 -1.47 18.09 -20.78
C ASN A 168 -2.20 19.16 -19.94
N MET A 169 -2.03 19.17 -18.62
CA MET A 169 -2.64 20.19 -17.75
C MET A 169 -1.87 21.52 -17.84
N GLN A 170 -2.62 22.62 -17.82
CA GLN A 170 -2.03 23.95 -17.79
C GLN A 170 -1.17 24.13 -16.53
N GLY A 171 0.03 24.67 -16.69
CA GLY A 171 0.97 24.90 -15.58
C GLY A 171 1.74 23.66 -15.10
N ALA A 172 1.56 22.49 -15.73
CA ALA A 172 2.22 21.25 -15.30
C ALA A 172 3.76 21.38 -15.19
N LYS A 173 4.42 22.09 -16.12
CA LYS A 173 5.87 22.33 -16.05
C LYS A 173 6.32 23.12 -14.82
N LYS A 174 5.47 23.99 -14.27
CA LYS A 174 5.76 24.80 -13.09
C LYS A 174 5.41 24.08 -11.80
N HIS A 175 4.30 23.33 -11.79
CA HIS A 175 3.83 22.57 -10.63
C HIS A 175 4.63 21.29 -10.39
N ASN A 176 4.99 20.58 -11.45
CA ASN A 176 5.70 19.31 -11.34
C ASN A 176 7.15 19.54 -10.91
N ASN A 177 7.48 19.08 -9.71
CA ASN A 177 8.82 19.13 -9.15
C ASN A 177 9.54 17.80 -9.42
N HIS A 178 10.68 17.86 -10.12
CA HIS A 178 11.46 16.68 -10.48
C HIS A 178 11.94 15.87 -9.27
N GLN A 179 12.30 16.52 -8.16
CA GLN A 179 12.74 15.85 -6.93
C GLN A 179 11.59 15.07 -6.30
N LEU A 180 10.43 15.70 -6.12
CA LEU A 180 9.25 15.01 -5.55
C LEU A 180 8.80 13.84 -6.43
N MET A 181 8.85 13.99 -7.75
CA MET A 181 8.58 12.88 -8.66
C MET A 181 9.60 11.75 -8.56
N ALA A 182 10.88 12.06 -8.30
CA ALA A 182 11.91 11.05 -8.13
C ALA A 182 11.72 10.26 -6.83
N VAL A 183 11.45 10.94 -5.71
CA VAL A 183 11.15 10.29 -4.42
C VAL A 183 9.95 9.36 -4.56
N ARG A 184 8.86 9.84 -5.17
CA ARG A 184 7.65 9.04 -5.39
C ARG A 184 7.93 7.77 -6.22
N ARG A 185 8.71 7.90 -7.31
CA ARG A 185 9.04 6.77 -8.18
C ARG A 185 9.81 5.66 -7.49
N THR A 186 10.67 5.99 -6.52
CA THR A 186 11.42 4.99 -5.75
C THR A 186 10.47 4.04 -5.03
N ILE A 187 9.40 4.59 -4.45
CA ILE A 187 8.40 3.80 -3.73
C ILE A 187 7.45 3.08 -4.70
N GLU A 188 7.05 3.74 -5.80
CA GLU A 188 6.25 3.09 -6.85
C GLU A 188 6.94 1.85 -7.44
N SER A 189 8.27 1.86 -7.61
CA SER A 189 8.99 0.69 -8.12
C SER A 189 8.93 -0.51 -7.17
N ASP A 190 8.83 -0.27 -5.86
CA ASP A 190 8.69 -1.33 -4.86
C ASP A 190 7.25 -1.88 -4.78
N PHE A 191 6.27 -1.09 -5.24
CA PHE A 191 4.85 -1.45 -5.31
C PHE A 191 4.37 -2.02 -6.68
N ALA A 192 5.24 -2.05 -7.70
CA ALA A 192 4.87 -2.32 -9.11
C ALA A 192 4.67 -3.80 -9.50
#